data_AF-A0A1B7I0E8-F1
#
_entry.id   AF-A0A1B7I0E8-F1
#
_cell.length_a   1.000
_cell.length_b   1.000
_cell.length_c   1.000
_cell.angle_alpha   90.00
_cell.angle_beta   90.00
_cell.angle_gamma   90.00
#
_symmetry.space_group_name_H-M   'P 1'
#
loop_
_entity.id
_entity.type
_entity.pdbx_description
1 polymer ?
#
loop_
_entity_poly.entity_id
_entity_poly.type
_entity_poly.pdbx_seq_one_letter_code
_entity_poly.pdbx_strand_id
1 'polypeptide(L)'
;MSKSISVTFRVPAELVGAFNCAVNESGTDKTAWLVEAVRQKLNQPDSNPDNRLLALVERMEVAAAALAGGKQGIPSQPYNEAAVLQIVADTIRQGFNNGRIIAERINEAGYQTVAGRAWDKDIYSAWKRKDRHSAAMDAAIPALADYGCHHECKG
;
A
#
# COMPACT_ATOMS: atom_id res chain seq x y z
N MET A 1 -2.36 46.72 -29.21
CA MET A 1 -1.69 47.12 -27.94
C MET A 1 -2.44 46.45 -26.80
N SER A 2 -1.92 45.34 -26.28
CA SER A 2 -2.50 44.67 -25.11
C SER A 2 -2.26 45.54 -23.89
N LYS A 3 -3.32 46.10 -23.29
CA LYS A 3 -3.23 46.87 -22.05
C LYS A 3 -2.95 45.89 -20.90
N SER A 4 -1.76 45.92 -20.33
CA SER A 4 -1.45 45.19 -19.11
C SER A 4 -2.20 45.84 -17.94
N ILE A 5 -2.99 45.06 -17.20
CA ILE A 5 -3.62 45.49 -15.96
C ILE A 5 -2.87 44.79 -14.82
N SER A 6 -2.31 45.55 -13.89
CA SER A 6 -1.76 45.01 -12.64
C SER A 6 -2.85 44.96 -11.58
N VAL A 7 -2.93 43.84 -10.86
CA VAL A 7 -3.85 43.66 -9.73
C VAL A 7 -3.02 43.26 -8.52
N THR A 8 -3.27 43.90 -7.38
CA THR A 8 -2.58 43.62 -6.12
C THR A 8 -3.62 43.28 -5.06
N PHE A 9 -3.40 42.16 -4.35
CA PHE A 9 -4.26 41.71 -3.26
C PHE A 9 -3.44 41.63 -1.96
N ARG A 10 -4.11 41.79 -0.82
CA ARG A 10 -3.54 41.54 0.50
C ARG A 10 -4.05 40.19 0.98
N VAL A 11 -3.14 39.33 1.41
CA VAL A 11 -3.48 38.06 2.06
C VAL A 11 -3.59 38.32 3.57
N PRO A 12 -4.70 37.97 4.23
CA PRO A 12 -4.82 38.04 5.68
C PRO A 12 -3.70 37.28 6.38
N ALA A 13 -3.19 37.81 7.50
CA ALA A 13 -1.99 37.29 8.16
C ALA A 13 -2.12 35.81 8.55
N GLU A 14 -3.32 35.40 8.96
CA GLU A 14 -3.68 34.03 9.32
C GLU A 14 -3.65 33.05 8.13
N LEU A 15 -3.81 33.55 6.90
CA LEU A 15 -3.79 32.73 5.67
C LEU A 15 -2.42 32.70 4.98
N VAL A 16 -1.47 33.55 5.38
CA VAL A 16 -0.15 33.62 4.75
C VAL A 16 0.60 32.29 4.84
N GLY A 17 0.51 31.60 5.99
CA GLY A 17 1.12 30.29 6.18
C GLY A 17 0.57 29.25 5.22
N ALA A 18 -0.76 29.07 5.22
CA ALA A 18 -1.46 28.13 4.34
C ALA A 18 -1.21 28.44 2.85
N PHE A 19 -1.21 29.72 2.48
CA PHE A 19 -0.92 30.15 1.11
C PHE A 19 0.49 29.74 0.67
N ASN A 20 1.52 30.04 1.47
CA ASN A 20 2.89 29.67 1.11
C ASN A 20 3.10 28.14 1.09
N CYS A 21 2.45 27.39 2.00
CA CYS A 21 2.45 25.92 1.95
C CYS A 21 1.88 25.40 0.63
N ALA A 22 0.70 25.86 0.22
CA ALA A 22 0.04 25.42 -1.01
C ALA A 22 0.84 25.77 -2.29
N VAL A 23 1.52 26.92 -2.30
CA VAL A 23 2.42 27.31 -3.40
C VAL A 23 3.67 26.41 -3.44
N ASN A 24 4.23 26.06 -2.28
CA ASN A 24 5.38 25.17 -2.23
C ASN A 24 5.01 23.74 -2.66
N GLU A 25 3.84 23.25 -2.28
CA GLU A 25 3.33 21.93 -2.67
C GLU A 25 3.05 21.82 -4.17
N SER A 26 2.64 22.91 -4.83
CA SER A 26 2.41 22.92 -6.29
C SER A 26 3.70 23.00 -7.11
N GLY A 27 4.84 23.38 -6.50
CA GLY A 27 6.11 23.57 -7.20
C GLY A 27 6.11 24.74 -8.19
N THR A 28 5.10 25.63 -8.15
CA THR A 28 4.94 26.77 -9.07
C THR A 28 5.22 28.10 -8.36
N ASP A 29 5.45 29.17 -9.11
CA ASP A 29 5.59 30.50 -8.51
C ASP A 29 4.22 31.02 -8.01
N LYS A 30 4.26 31.98 -7.08
CA LYS A 30 3.05 32.56 -6.46
C LYS A 30 2.06 33.12 -7.47
N THR A 31 2.55 33.72 -8.55
CA THR A 31 1.69 34.33 -9.58
C THR A 31 1.01 33.25 -10.39
N ALA A 32 1.76 32.25 -10.86
CA ALA A 32 1.20 31.12 -11.60
C ALA A 32 0.16 30.36 -10.77
N TRP A 33 0.45 30.10 -9.49
CA TRP A 33 -0.49 29.45 -8.57
C TRP A 33 -1.80 30.24 -8.42
N LEU A 34 -1.72 31.56 -8.25
CA LEU A 34 -2.89 32.41 -8.12
C LEU A 34 -3.72 32.51 -9.39
N VAL A 35 -3.06 32.64 -10.54
CA VAL A 35 -3.75 32.68 -11.84
C VAL A 35 -4.52 31.39 -12.05
N GLU A 36 -3.91 30.26 -11.73
CA GLU A 36 -4.55 28.95 -11.83
C GLU A 36 -5.71 28.80 -10.83
N ALA A 37 -5.54 29.23 -9.58
CA ALA A 37 -6.61 29.22 -8.59
C ALA A 37 -7.82 30.08 -9.00
N VAL A 38 -7.58 31.25 -9.60
CA VAL A 38 -8.64 32.14 -10.14
C VAL A 38 -9.33 31.49 -11.34
N ARG A 39 -8.58 30.91 -12.27
CA ARG A 39 -9.12 30.16 -13.42
C ARG A 39 -10.04 29.03 -12.97
N GLN A 40 -9.62 28.26 -11.97
CA GLN A 40 -10.43 27.21 -11.37
C GLN A 40 -11.70 27.75 -10.71
N LYS A 41 -11.60 28.85 -9.95
CA LYS A 41 -12.77 29.49 -9.32
C LYS A 41 -13.78 30.07 -10.32
N LEU A 42 -13.32 30.54 -11.47
CA LEU A 42 -14.16 31.05 -12.54
C LEU A 42 -14.67 29.95 -13.48
N ASN A 43 -14.34 28.68 -13.20
CA ASN A 43 -14.62 27.53 -14.07
C ASN A 43 -14.10 27.73 -15.51
N GLN A 44 -12.96 28.43 -15.64
CA GLN A 44 -12.26 28.71 -16.89
C GLN A 44 -10.84 28.12 -16.81
N PRO A 45 -10.69 26.78 -16.83
CA PRO A 45 -9.38 26.15 -16.88
C PRO A 45 -8.65 26.54 -18.18
N ASP A 46 -7.33 26.30 -18.22
CA ASP A 46 -6.46 26.63 -19.36
C ASP A 46 -7.16 26.40 -20.71
N SER A 47 -7.24 27.45 -21.54
CA SER A 47 -7.92 27.38 -22.84
C SER A 47 -7.24 26.40 -23.80
N ASN A 48 -5.99 26.02 -23.53
CA ASN A 48 -5.27 25.05 -24.33
C ASN A 48 -5.72 23.61 -23.99
N PRO A 49 -6.38 22.90 -24.92
CA PRO A 49 -6.84 21.53 -24.68
C PRO A 49 -5.70 20.55 -24.40
N ASP A 50 -4.50 20.78 -24.95
CA ASP A 50 -3.35 19.88 -24.77
C ASP A 50 -2.81 19.95 -23.33
N ASN A 51 -2.70 21.17 -22.77
CA ASN A 51 -2.32 21.37 -21.37
C ASN A 51 -3.34 20.74 -20.42
N ARG A 52 -4.64 20.85 -20.74
CA ARG A 52 -5.71 20.22 -19.96
C ARG A 52 -5.62 18.71 -19.99
N LEU A 53 -5.28 18.13 -21.15
CA LEU A 53 -5.08 16.69 -21.28
C LEU A 53 -3.86 16.22 -20.49
N LEU A 54 -2.73 16.92 -20.59
CA LEU A 54 -1.51 16.63 -19.82
C LEU A 54 -1.75 16.67 -18.30
N ALA A 55 -2.38 17.74 -17.80
CA ALA A 55 -2.68 17.87 -16.37
C ALA A 55 -3.71 16.83 -15.88
N LEU A 56 -4.57 16.32 -16.77
CA LEU A 56 -5.48 15.22 -16.45
C LEU A 56 -4.73 13.89 -16.39
N VAL A 57 -3.87 13.62 -17.36
CA VAL A 57 -3.04 12.40 -17.41
C VAL A 57 -2.16 12.33 -16.18
N GLU A 58 -1.48 13.40 -15.80
CA GLU A 58 -0.65 13.44 -14.59
C GLU A 58 -1.46 13.12 -13.32
N ARG A 59 -2.64 13.72 -13.16
CA ARG A 59 -3.53 13.41 -12.02
C ARG A 59 -4.04 11.96 -12.05
N MET A 60 -4.32 11.43 -13.24
CA MET A 60 -4.71 10.02 -13.41
C MET A 60 -3.55 9.07 -13.14
N GLU A 61 -2.31 9.43 -13.47
CA GLU A 61 -1.10 8.66 -13.17
C GLU A 61 -0.82 8.67 -11.67
N VAL A 62 -0.95 9.81 -10.99
CA VAL A 62 -0.85 9.89 -9.52
C VAL A 62 -1.98 9.09 -8.85
N ALA A 63 -3.22 9.20 -9.34
CA ALA A 63 -4.34 8.43 -8.83
C ALA A 63 -4.17 6.92 -9.10
N ALA A 64 -3.64 6.54 -10.27
CA ALA A 64 -3.34 5.17 -10.62
C ALA A 64 -2.15 4.63 -9.83
N ALA A 65 -1.13 5.44 -9.53
CA ALA A 65 -0.02 5.07 -8.65
C ALA A 65 -0.50 4.92 -7.20
N ALA A 66 -1.43 5.78 -6.74
CA ALA A 66 -2.10 5.63 -5.45
C ALA A 66 -2.99 4.37 -5.41
N LEU A 67 -3.71 4.04 -6.50
CA LEU A 67 -4.51 2.81 -6.63
C LEU A 67 -3.66 1.54 -6.83
N ALA A 68 -2.53 1.64 -7.51
CA ALA A 68 -1.56 0.54 -7.66
C ALA A 68 -0.82 0.32 -6.34
N GLY A 69 -0.54 1.40 -5.60
CA GLY A 69 -0.24 1.39 -4.17
C GLY A 69 -1.37 0.74 -3.36
N GLY A 70 -2.63 0.89 -3.81
CA GLY A 70 -3.84 0.18 -3.36
C GLY A 70 -3.87 -1.33 -3.62
N LYS A 71 -2.77 -1.97 -4.03
CA LYS A 71 -2.42 -3.34 -3.56
C LYS A 71 -2.01 -3.35 -2.08
N GLN A 72 -2.50 -2.41 -1.27
CA GLN A 72 -2.30 -2.43 0.18
C GLN A 72 -2.94 -3.70 0.74
N GLY A 73 -2.08 -4.65 1.10
CA GLY A 73 -2.46 -5.89 1.76
C GLY A 73 -2.32 -7.15 0.92
N ILE A 74 -2.16 -7.08 -0.42
CA ILE A 74 -1.89 -8.30 -1.21
C ILE A 74 -0.38 -8.55 -1.20
N PRO A 75 0.08 -9.67 -0.62
CA PRO A 75 1.51 -9.96 -0.54
C PRO A 75 2.13 -10.18 -1.93
N SER A 76 3.39 -9.80 -2.11
CA SER A 76 4.04 -9.75 -3.43
C SER A 76 4.50 -11.11 -3.98
N GLN A 77 4.72 -12.09 -3.11
CA GLN A 77 5.17 -13.42 -3.47
C GLN A 77 3.98 -14.34 -3.79
N PRO A 78 4.06 -15.16 -4.85
CA PRO A 78 3.02 -16.12 -5.20
C PRO A 78 2.87 -17.19 -4.11
N TYR A 79 1.74 -17.91 -4.12
CA TYR A 79 1.48 -18.98 -3.17
C TYR A 79 2.57 -20.05 -3.20
N ASN A 80 3.14 -20.35 -2.03
CA ASN A 80 4.10 -21.42 -1.81
C ASN A 80 3.67 -22.24 -0.59
N GLU A 81 3.20 -23.47 -0.82
CA GLU A 81 2.65 -24.34 0.22
C GLU A 81 3.67 -24.68 1.31
N ALA A 82 4.91 -24.98 0.93
CA ALA A 82 5.96 -25.31 1.90
C ALA A 82 6.30 -24.12 2.79
N ALA A 83 6.43 -22.92 2.22
CA ALA A 83 6.71 -21.71 2.98
C ALA A 83 5.55 -21.35 3.92
N VAL A 84 4.30 -21.45 3.45
CA VAL A 84 3.11 -21.22 4.28
C VAL A 84 3.05 -22.21 5.44
N LEU A 85 3.31 -23.50 5.21
CA LEU A 85 3.35 -24.52 6.26
C LEU A 85 4.41 -24.23 7.31
N GLN A 86 5.62 -23.81 6.89
CA GLN A 86 6.71 -23.43 7.80
C GLN A 86 6.33 -22.25 8.69
N ILE A 87 5.79 -21.18 8.10
CA ILE A 87 5.35 -19.99 8.83
C ILE A 87 4.28 -20.35 9.87
N VAL A 88 3.32 -21.22 9.50
CA VAL A 88 2.28 -21.67 10.42
C VAL A 88 2.88 -22.48 11.57
N ALA A 89 3.75 -23.44 11.27
CA ALA A 89 4.41 -24.28 12.29
C ALA A 89 5.23 -23.43 13.26
N ASP A 90 6.02 -22.49 12.76
CA ASP A 90 6.80 -21.55 13.57
C ASP A 90 5.93 -20.66 14.46
N THR A 91 4.83 -20.16 13.91
CA THR A 91 3.89 -19.30 14.66
C THR A 91 3.21 -20.08 15.79
N ILE A 92 2.83 -21.35 15.55
CA ILE A 92 2.25 -22.23 16.57
C ILE A 92 3.29 -22.57 17.64
N ARG A 93 4.54 -22.84 17.26
CA ARG A 93 5.65 -23.12 18.19
C ARG A 93 5.98 -21.95 19.09
N GLN A 94 5.81 -20.71 18.60
CA GLN A 94 5.91 -19.49 19.41
C GLN A 94 4.72 -19.31 20.38
N GLY A 95 3.74 -20.22 20.38
CA GLY A 95 2.55 -20.19 21.24
C GLY A 95 1.35 -19.49 20.62
N PHE A 96 1.43 -19.00 19.37
CA PHE A 96 0.38 -18.23 18.73
C PHE A 96 -0.50 -19.08 17.81
N ASN A 97 -1.34 -19.94 18.39
CA ASN A 97 -2.32 -20.74 17.63
C ASN A 97 -3.63 -19.97 17.40
N ASN A 98 -3.54 -18.78 16.78
CA ASN A 98 -4.70 -17.95 16.44
C ASN A 98 -4.70 -17.67 14.93
N GLY A 99 -5.79 -18.04 14.25
CA GLY A 99 -5.90 -17.90 12.79
C GLY A 99 -5.72 -16.47 12.26
N ARG A 100 -6.04 -15.43 13.05
CA ARG A 100 -5.78 -14.04 12.66
C ARG A 100 -4.28 -13.74 12.68
N ILE A 101 -3.58 -14.14 13.75
CA ILE A 101 -2.13 -13.93 13.89
C ILE A 101 -1.39 -14.71 12.81
N ILE A 102 -1.79 -15.95 12.54
CA ILE A 102 -1.18 -16.79 11.51
C ILE A 102 -1.37 -16.17 10.11
N ALA A 103 -2.56 -15.68 9.79
CA ALA A 103 -2.81 -14.99 8.53
C ALA A 103 -1.95 -13.72 8.38
N GLU A 104 -1.81 -12.94 9.45
CA GLU A 104 -0.94 -11.76 9.49
C GLU A 104 0.53 -12.14 9.25
N ARG A 105 1.04 -13.18 9.92
CA ARG A 105 2.42 -13.68 9.72
C ARG A 105 2.69 -14.14 8.29
N ILE A 106 1.71 -14.78 7.63
CA ILE A 106 1.86 -15.20 6.22
C ILE A 106 1.89 -13.98 5.29
N ASN A 107 1.06 -12.96 5.58
CA ASN A 107 1.07 -11.70 4.83
C ASN A 107 2.37 -10.91 5.04
N GLU A 108 2.87 -10.82 6.28
CA GLU A 108 4.16 -10.21 6.64
C GLU A 108 5.32 -10.88 5.90
N ALA A 109 5.30 -12.22 5.78
CA ALA A 109 6.27 -12.98 5.02
C ALA A 109 6.16 -12.79 3.49
N GLY A 110 5.11 -12.10 3.03
CA GLY A 110 4.96 -11.71 1.63
C GLY A 110 4.22 -12.74 0.77
N TYR A 111 3.62 -13.80 1.31
CA TYR A 111 2.96 -14.85 0.52
C TYR A 111 1.46 -14.63 0.32
N GLN A 112 1.02 -14.56 -0.94
CA GLN A 112 -0.41 -14.50 -1.26
C GLN A 112 -1.07 -15.88 -1.26
N THR A 113 -2.40 -15.89 -1.22
CA THR A 113 -3.21 -17.10 -1.36
C THR A 113 -3.19 -17.63 -2.80
N VAL A 114 -3.65 -18.87 -3.01
CA VAL A 114 -3.83 -19.45 -4.36
C VAL A 114 -4.68 -18.57 -5.28
N ALA A 115 -5.63 -17.82 -4.71
CA ALA A 115 -6.51 -16.91 -5.44
C ALA A 115 -5.89 -15.51 -5.70
N GLY A 116 -4.61 -15.29 -5.36
CA GLY A 116 -3.96 -13.99 -5.53
C GLY A 116 -4.47 -12.90 -4.58
N ARG A 117 -4.93 -13.30 -3.39
CA ARG A 117 -5.45 -12.41 -2.34
C ARG A 117 -4.62 -12.49 -1.06
N ALA A 118 -4.74 -11.47 -0.21
CA ALA A 118 -4.25 -11.49 1.16
C ALA A 118 -4.87 -12.62 1.98
N TRP A 119 -4.16 -13.05 3.03
CA TRP A 119 -4.70 -13.98 4.02
C TRP A 119 -5.53 -13.25 5.06
N ASP A 120 -6.68 -13.82 5.40
CA ASP A 120 -7.45 -13.49 6.60
C ASP A 120 -7.73 -14.76 7.40
N LYS A 121 -8.34 -14.60 8.58
CA LYS A 121 -8.67 -15.72 9.48
C LYS A 121 -9.54 -16.78 8.80
N ASP A 122 -10.51 -16.38 7.97
CA ASP A 122 -11.47 -17.29 7.36
C ASP A 122 -10.86 -18.03 6.19
N ILE A 123 -10.03 -17.36 5.39
CA ILE A 123 -9.20 -17.95 4.34
C ILE A 123 -8.25 -18.98 4.95
N TYR A 124 -7.53 -18.63 6.02
CA TYR A 124 -6.65 -19.57 6.73
C TYR A 124 -7.43 -20.78 7.25
N SER A 125 -8.58 -20.55 7.90
CA SER A 125 -9.41 -21.63 8.46
C SER A 125 -9.97 -22.55 7.37
N ALA A 126 -10.36 -22.01 6.22
CA ALA A 126 -10.78 -22.80 5.06
C ALA A 126 -9.62 -23.59 4.44
N TRP A 127 -8.43 -22.98 4.37
CA TRP A 127 -7.23 -23.61 3.84
C TRP A 127 -6.76 -24.77 4.74
N LYS A 128 -6.74 -24.58 6.06
CA LYS A 128 -6.36 -25.59 7.06
C LYS A 128 -7.27 -26.83 7.05
N ARG A 129 -8.57 -26.64 6.82
CA ARG A 129 -9.57 -27.74 6.81
C ARG A 129 -9.44 -28.71 5.63
N LYS A 130 -8.63 -28.40 4.62
CA LYS A 130 -8.39 -29.35 3.52
C LYS A 130 -7.52 -30.49 4.04
N ASP A 131 -7.99 -31.73 3.91
CA ASP A 131 -7.36 -32.94 4.45
C ASP A 131 -5.84 -33.00 4.20
N ARG A 132 -5.42 -32.66 2.98
CA ARG A 132 -4.00 -32.58 2.58
C ARG A 132 -3.17 -31.64 3.49
N HIS A 133 -3.67 -30.45 3.79
CA HIS A 133 -2.94 -29.47 4.58
C HIS A 133 -2.98 -29.80 6.08
N SER A 134 -4.07 -30.40 6.55
CA SER A 134 -4.14 -30.90 7.93
C SER A 134 -3.09 -31.99 8.19
N ALA A 135 -3.00 -32.98 7.30
CA ALA A 135 -1.98 -34.03 7.40
C ALA A 135 -0.55 -33.46 7.24
N ALA A 136 -0.35 -32.49 6.35
CA ALA A 136 0.95 -31.83 6.19
C ALA A 136 1.37 -31.01 7.44
N MET A 137 0.41 -30.39 8.14
CA MET A 137 0.68 -29.72 9.42
C MET A 137 1.03 -30.70 10.53
N ASP A 138 0.29 -31.80 10.63
CA ASP A 138 0.54 -32.84 11.63
C ASP A 138 1.92 -33.49 11.43
N ALA A 139 2.44 -33.50 10.19
CA ALA A 139 3.80 -33.93 9.89
C ALA A 139 4.87 -32.84 10.11
N ALA A 140 4.56 -31.57 9.82
CA ALA A 140 5.53 -30.46 9.90
C ALA A 140 5.79 -29.97 11.33
N ILE A 141 4.78 -30.01 12.21
CA ILE A 141 4.91 -29.56 13.60
C ILE A 141 5.89 -30.44 14.40
N PRO A 142 5.89 -31.78 14.28
CA PRO A 142 6.88 -32.65 14.93
C PRO A 142 8.24 -32.68 14.21
N ALA A 143 8.29 -32.66 12.87
CA ALA A 143 9.53 -32.88 12.11
C ALA A 143 10.60 -31.79 12.28
N LEU A 144 10.22 -30.59 12.73
CA LEU A 144 11.17 -29.50 13.01
C LEU A 144 11.69 -29.53 14.47
N ALA A 145 11.10 -30.34 15.36
CA ALA A 145 11.61 -30.55 16.71
C ALA A 145 12.94 -31.35 16.70
N ASP A 146 13.08 -32.29 15.76
CA ASP A 146 14.32 -33.09 15.62
C ASP A 146 15.50 -32.29 15.04
N TYR A 147 15.24 -31.24 14.26
CA TYR A 147 16.30 -30.34 13.77
C TYR A 147 16.90 -29.44 14.87
N GLY A 148 16.17 -29.23 15.98
CA GLY A 148 16.67 -28.47 17.14
C GLY A 148 17.52 -29.31 18.10
N CYS A 149 17.30 -30.62 18.20
CA CYS A 149 18.07 -31.49 19.10
C CYS A 149 19.45 -31.90 18.56
N HIS A 150 19.70 -31.78 17.25
CA HIS A 150 20.97 -32.23 16.67
C HIS A 150 22.12 -31.22 16.70
N HIS A 151 21.87 -29.96 17.10
CA HIS A 151 22.90 -28.90 17.08
C HIS A 151 23.53 -28.60 18.45
N GLU A 152 23.07 -29.23 19.54
CA GLU A 152 23.52 -28.95 20.92
C GLU A 152 24.21 -30.13 21.63
N CYS A 153 24.75 -31.10 20.87
CA CYS A 153 25.54 -32.22 21.42
C CYS A 153 26.90 -32.36 20.70
N LYS A 154 27.77 -31.36 20.84
CA LYS A 154 29.23 -31.53 20.76
C LYS A 154 29.89 -30.62 21.79
N GLY A 155 29.85 -31.06 23.04
CA GLY A 155 30.91 -30.79 24.01
C GLY A 155 32.09 -31.72 23.76
#